data_AF-A0A8X6WPL3-F1
#
_entry.id   AF-A0A8X6WPL3-F1
#
_cell.length_a   1.000
_cell.length_b   1.000
_cell.length_c   1.000
_cell.angle_alpha   90.00
_cell.angle_beta   90.00
_cell.angle_gamma   90.00
#
_symmetry.space_group_name_H-M   'P 1'
#
loop_
_entity.id
_entity.type
_entity.pdbx_description
1 polymer ?
#
loop_
_entity_poly.entity_id
_entity_poly.type
_entity_poly.pdbx_seq_one_letter_code
_entity_poly.pdbx_strand_id
1 'polypeptide(L)'
;MKSLTLPHLELIAALLSARLAKHVSSCLKFDANIYYWTDSHISYYWIRGDSSAFKPYVKNRAQEIQSLFDPIQWGHCPGKDNPAELLSRGTSAVKLAQNELWWHGPPWLKLTPDHWPNRHRDILDSELCSEELEHRSNKGIHWKFIVERVPWWGGFYKCLVKAIGDPLRKTLGKALRMFEELSTILSGVEVIVNHRPLTRGE
;
A
#
# COMPACT_ATOMS: atom_id res chain seq x y z
N MET A 1 -25.33 -8.13 0.64
CA MET A 1 -24.08 -7.40 0.99
C MET A 1 -24.05 -6.12 0.17
N LYS A 2 -23.83 -4.94 0.76
CA LYS A 2 -23.58 -3.71 -0.02
C LYS A 2 -22.23 -3.86 -0.73
N SER A 3 -22.17 -3.50 -2.01
CA SER A 3 -20.91 -3.52 -2.78
C SER A 3 -19.93 -2.49 -2.22
N LEU A 4 -18.65 -2.86 -2.14
CA LEU A 4 -17.59 -1.91 -1.82
C LEU A 4 -17.35 -1.00 -3.03
N THR A 5 -17.14 0.28 -2.73
CA THR A 5 -16.80 1.32 -3.71
C THR A 5 -15.29 1.49 -3.76
N LEU A 6 -14.76 2.15 -4.80
CA LEU A 6 -13.31 2.32 -4.98
C LEU A 6 -12.66 2.95 -3.75
N PRO A 7 -13.21 4.04 -3.17
CA PRO A 7 -12.56 4.68 -2.03
C PRO A 7 -12.56 3.79 -0.79
N HIS A 8 -13.58 2.96 -0.59
CA HIS A 8 -13.55 1.98 0.50
C HIS A 8 -12.44 0.95 0.34
N LEU A 9 -12.11 0.53 -0.89
CA LEU A 9 -10.99 -0.39 -1.15
C LEU A 9 -9.65 0.29 -0.92
N GLU A 10 -9.50 1.54 -1.36
CA GLU A 10 -8.30 2.34 -1.15
C GLU A 10 -8.05 2.56 0.36
N LEU A 11 -9.11 2.84 1.13
CA LEU A 11 -9.03 2.94 2.59
C LEU A 11 -8.64 1.60 3.26
N ILE A 12 -9.15 0.46 2.75
CA ILE A 12 -8.71 -0.86 3.25
C ILE A 12 -7.23 -1.07 2.92
N ALA A 13 -6.77 -0.73 1.73
CA ALA A 13 -5.37 -0.87 1.33
C ALA A 13 -4.45 -0.04 2.25
N ALA A 14 -4.85 1.19 2.58
CA ALA A 14 -4.17 2.02 3.57
C ALA A 14 -4.13 1.35 4.95
N LEU A 15 -5.26 0.83 5.44
CA LEU A 15 -5.32 0.15 6.74
C LEU A 15 -4.42 -1.10 6.79
N LEU A 16 -4.44 -1.93 5.74
CA LEU A 16 -3.57 -3.11 5.67
C LEU A 16 -2.09 -2.72 5.64
N SER A 17 -1.75 -1.65 4.92
CA SER A 17 -0.38 -1.11 4.87
C SER A 17 0.08 -0.62 6.25
N ALA A 18 -0.78 0.09 6.98
CA ALA A 18 -0.51 0.53 8.35
C ALA A 18 -0.27 -0.66 9.29
N ARG A 19 -1.16 -1.67 9.28
CA ARG A 19 -1.00 -2.89 10.10
C ARG A 19 0.30 -3.62 9.79
N LEU A 20 0.62 -3.79 8.50
CA LEU A 20 1.84 -4.44 8.06
C LEU A 20 3.07 -3.65 8.54
N ALA A 21 3.10 -2.34 8.33
CA ALA A 21 4.19 -1.49 8.75
C ALA A 21 4.37 -1.52 10.27
N LYS A 22 3.29 -1.51 11.07
CA LYS A 22 3.36 -1.66 12.52
C LYS A 22 3.98 -2.99 12.93
N HIS A 23 3.55 -4.08 12.29
CA HIS A 23 4.10 -5.40 12.54
C HIS A 23 5.60 -5.46 12.19
N VAL A 24 5.97 -5.01 10.99
CA VAL A 24 7.35 -4.98 10.51
C VAL A 24 8.24 -4.10 11.40
N SER A 25 7.78 -2.90 11.79
CA SER A 25 8.49 -2.01 12.72
C SER A 25 8.70 -2.67 14.07
N SER A 26 7.66 -3.34 14.58
CA SER A 26 7.75 -4.08 15.84
C SER A 26 8.74 -5.23 15.76
N CYS A 27 8.88 -5.85 14.59
CA CYS A 27 9.78 -6.98 14.31
C CYS A 27 11.20 -6.57 13.95
N LEU A 28 11.50 -5.32 13.62
CA LEU A 28 12.85 -4.94 13.17
C LEU A 28 13.54 -3.95 14.10
N LYS A 29 12.82 -3.38 15.09
CA LYS A 29 13.36 -2.45 16.09
C LYS A 29 14.22 -1.33 15.52
N PHE A 30 14.00 -0.91 14.28
CA PHE A 30 14.69 0.25 13.74
C PHE A 30 13.89 1.50 14.12
N ASP A 31 14.63 2.52 14.56
CA ASP A 31 14.08 3.84 14.80
C ASP A 31 14.19 4.63 13.49
N ALA A 32 13.11 4.65 12.71
CA ALA A 32 13.03 5.49 11.52
C ALA A 32 11.65 6.14 11.42
N ASN A 33 11.67 7.33 10.83
CA ASN A 33 10.45 8.04 10.46
C ASN A 33 9.77 7.32 9.31
N ILE A 34 8.58 6.77 9.57
CA ILE A 34 7.76 6.11 8.56
C ILE A 34 6.78 7.14 7.99
N TYR A 35 6.69 7.18 6.66
CA TYR A 35 5.75 8.01 5.93
C TYR A 35 4.93 7.16 4.97
N TYR A 36 3.65 7.50 4.83
CA TYR A 36 2.69 6.79 3.99
C TYR A 36 2.18 7.70 2.90
N TRP A 37 1.96 7.12 1.72
CA TRP A 37 1.51 7.85 0.55
C TRP A 37 0.32 7.16 -0.10
N THR A 38 -0.69 7.94 -0.46
CA THR A 38 -1.83 7.49 -1.26
C THR A 38 -2.12 8.49 -2.37
N ASP A 39 -2.55 7.99 -3.52
CA ASP A 39 -3.06 8.77 -4.63
C ASP A 39 -4.58 8.98 -4.59
N SER A 40 -5.23 8.41 -3.57
CA SER A 40 -6.64 8.63 -3.31
C SER A 40 -6.83 9.85 -2.43
N HIS A 41 -7.26 10.97 -3.01
CA HIS A 41 -7.67 12.16 -2.26
C HIS A 41 -8.74 11.85 -1.20
N ILE A 42 -9.67 10.93 -1.49
CA ILE A 42 -10.73 10.55 -0.56
C ILE A 42 -10.14 9.78 0.64
N SER A 43 -9.26 8.81 0.38
CA SER A 43 -8.61 8.06 1.46
C SER A 43 -7.71 8.96 2.29
N TYR A 44 -6.95 9.85 1.63
CA TYR A 44 -6.14 10.87 2.30
C TYR A 44 -6.99 11.75 3.23
N TYR A 45 -8.13 12.27 2.74
CA TYR A 45 -9.08 13.05 3.52
C TYR A 45 -9.59 12.27 4.75
N TRP A 46 -10.01 11.02 4.57
CA TRP A 46 -10.51 10.21 5.69
C TRP A 46 -9.43 9.88 6.73
N ILE A 47 -8.18 9.73 6.32
CA ILE A 47 -7.08 9.41 7.25
C ILE A 47 -6.64 10.65 8.03
N ARG A 48 -6.57 11.82 7.38
CA ARG A 48 -6.14 13.08 7.99
C ARG A 48 -7.25 13.80 8.75
N GLY A 49 -8.51 13.58 8.37
CA GLY A 49 -9.66 14.28 8.92
C GLY A 49 -10.15 13.72 10.25
N ASP A 50 -11.13 14.41 10.84
CA ASP A 50 -11.80 13.97 12.06
C ASP A 50 -12.66 12.73 11.79
N SER A 51 -12.16 11.58 12.24
CA SER A 51 -12.82 10.29 12.03
C SER A 51 -14.16 10.17 12.74
N SER A 52 -14.43 10.99 13.76
CA SER A 52 -15.69 10.97 14.51
C SER A 52 -16.89 11.39 13.66
N ALA A 53 -16.66 12.23 12.66
CA ALA A 53 -17.66 12.79 11.75
C ALA A 53 -18.04 11.83 10.59
N PHE A 54 -17.30 10.75 10.39
CA PHE A 54 -17.56 9.84 9.27
C PHE A 54 -18.58 8.75 9.59
N LYS A 55 -19.18 8.19 8.53
CA LYS A 55 -20.06 7.02 8.64
C LYS A 55 -19.31 5.83 9.26
N PRO A 56 -20.00 4.94 10.01
CA PRO A 56 -19.37 3.91 10.83
C PRO A 56 -18.30 3.07 10.13
N TYR A 57 -18.50 2.73 8.85
CA TYR A 57 -17.53 1.94 8.08
C TYR A 57 -16.17 2.63 7.92
N VAL A 58 -16.20 3.92 7.54
CA VAL A 58 -15.02 4.75 7.32
C VAL A 58 -14.42 5.14 8.66
N LYS A 59 -15.26 5.61 9.60
CA LYS A 59 -14.87 5.97 10.96
C LYS A 59 -14.02 4.90 11.62
N ASN A 60 -14.51 3.66 11.69
CA ASN A 60 -13.80 2.59 12.40
C ASN A 60 -12.42 2.29 11.79
N ARG A 61 -12.27 2.41 10.47
CA ARG A 61 -11.00 2.17 9.76
C ARG A 61 -10.04 3.33 9.88
N ALA A 62 -10.55 4.56 9.73
CA ALA A 62 -9.78 5.77 9.94
C ALA A 62 -9.24 5.82 11.38
N GLN A 63 -10.08 5.57 12.39
CA GLN A 63 -9.66 5.52 13.80
C GLN A 63 -8.56 4.50 14.05
N GLU A 64 -8.65 3.32 13.42
CA GLU A 64 -7.60 2.32 13.57
C GLU A 64 -6.28 2.78 12.93
N ILE A 65 -6.31 3.34 11.72
CA ILE A 65 -5.12 3.91 11.07
C ILE A 65 -4.49 4.98 11.96
N GLN A 66 -5.30 5.90 12.47
CA GLN A 66 -4.91 7.01 13.35
C GLN A 66 -4.36 6.52 14.70
N SER A 67 -4.80 5.35 15.19
CA SER A 67 -4.24 4.73 16.40
C SER A 67 -2.88 4.05 16.18
N LEU A 68 -2.58 3.66 14.93
CA LEU A 68 -1.34 2.97 14.58
C LEU A 68 -0.21 3.95 14.27
N PHE A 69 -0.54 5.07 13.62
CA PHE A 69 0.40 6.11 13.16
C PHE A 69 -0.23 7.50 13.25
N ASP A 70 0.61 8.50 13.43
CA ASP A 70 0.15 9.90 13.43
C ASP A 70 -0.42 10.25 12.03
N PRO A 71 -1.63 10.80 11.93
CA PRO A 71 -2.19 11.29 10.67
C PRO A 71 -1.20 12.16 9.88
N ILE A 72 -0.33 12.92 10.56
CA ILE A 72 0.62 13.81 9.89
C ILE A 72 1.65 13.07 9.03
N GLN A 73 1.87 11.78 9.31
CA GLN A 73 2.77 10.91 8.55
C GLN A 73 2.18 10.45 7.21
N TRP A 74 0.90 10.71 6.97
CA TRP A 74 0.22 10.40 5.72
C TRP A 74 0.24 11.60 4.77
N GLY A 75 0.63 11.34 3.52
CA GLY A 75 0.70 12.31 2.44
C GLY A 75 -0.11 11.86 1.21
N HIS A 76 -0.43 12.82 0.34
CA HIS A 76 -1.04 12.55 -0.96
C HIS A 76 0.00 12.67 -2.08
N CYS A 77 0.17 11.62 -2.87
CA CYS A 77 1.02 11.62 -4.06
C CYS A 77 0.16 11.56 -5.34
N PRO A 78 0.57 12.21 -6.44
CA PRO A 78 -0.08 11.97 -7.74
C PRO A 78 -0.04 10.49 -8.12
N GLY A 79 -1.10 9.95 -8.73
CA GLY A 79 -1.15 8.53 -9.13
C GLY A 79 -0.02 8.11 -10.08
N LYS A 80 0.44 9.02 -10.96
CA LYS A 80 1.62 8.80 -11.82
C LYS A 80 2.93 8.59 -11.05
N ASP A 81 2.98 9.05 -9.80
CA ASP A 81 4.14 8.97 -8.91
C ASP A 81 3.94 7.85 -7.86
N ASN A 82 2.81 7.14 -7.89
CA ASN A 82 2.50 6.03 -6.98
C ASN A 82 2.97 4.70 -7.59
N PRO A 83 4.00 4.04 -7.05
CA PRO A 83 4.47 2.75 -7.57
C PRO A 83 3.42 1.65 -7.49
N ALA A 84 2.51 1.70 -6.52
CA ALA A 84 1.46 0.69 -6.35
C ALA A 84 0.46 0.68 -7.52
N GLU A 85 0.32 1.82 -8.23
CA GLU A 85 -0.55 1.98 -9.40
C GLU A 85 -0.07 1.15 -10.60
N LEU A 86 1.24 0.90 -10.70
CA LEU A 86 1.83 0.04 -11.74
C LEU A 86 1.34 -1.40 -11.63
N LEU A 87 1.14 -1.90 -10.41
CA LEU A 87 0.63 -3.25 -10.17
C LEU A 87 -0.88 -3.34 -10.35
N SER A 88 -1.63 -2.32 -9.91
CA SER A 88 -3.10 -2.32 -9.99
C SER A 88 -3.61 -2.26 -11.43
N ARG A 89 -2.87 -1.60 -12.35
CA ARG A 89 -3.20 -1.52 -13.79
C ARG A 89 -2.79 -2.75 -14.60
N GLY A 90 -1.97 -3.62 -14.02
CA GLY A 90 -1.38 -4.77 -14.71
C GLY A 90 -0.17 -4.36 -15.55
N THR A 91 1.00 -4.86 -15.18
CA THR A 91 2.25 -4.68 -15.92
C THR A 91 2.99 -6.02 -16.04
N SER A 92 3.77 -6.19 -17.11
CA SER A 92 4.60 -7.38 -17.28
C SER A 92 5.80 -7.34 -16.35
N ALA A 93 6.29 -8.51 -15.91
CA ALA A 93 7.49 -8.61 -15.07
C ALA A 93 8.71 -7.91 -15.69
N VAL A 94 8.91 -8.01 -17.02
CA VAL A 94 10.03 -7.36 -17.72
C VAL A 94 9.95 -5.83 -17.62
N LYS A 95 8.77 -5.27 -17.91
CA LYS A 95 8.54 -3.82 -17.76
C LYS A 95 8.70 -3.36 -16.31
N LEU A 96 8.26 -4.15 -15.34
CA LEU A 96 8.40 -3.82 -13.92
C LEU A 96 9.88 -3.85 -13.50
N ALA A 97 10.64 -4.85 -13.95
CA ALA A 97 12.06 -4.98 -13.65
C ALA A 97 12.88 -3.79 -14.15
N GLN A 98 12.46 -3.16 -15.25
CA GLN A 98 13.11 -1.99 -15.84
C GLN A 98 12.49 -0.65 -15.39
N ASN A 99 11.56 -0.68 -14.42
CA ASN A 99 10.82 0.51 -14.01
C ASN A 99 11.50 1.25 -12.86
N GLU A 100 12.07 2.42 -13.14
CA GLU A 100 12.74 3.27 -12.16
C GLU A 100 11.83 3.69 -11.00
N LEU A 101 10.54 4.00 -11.28
CA LEU A 101 9.59 4.41 -10.25
C LEU A 101 9.31 3.28 -9.25
N TRP A 102 9.26 2.03 -9.70
CA TRP A 102 9.05 0.86 -8.84
C TRP A 102 10.22 0.64 -7.88
N TRP A 103 11.44 0.70 -8.39
CA TRP A 103 12.64 0.36 -7.61
C TRP A 103 13.16 1.52 -6.76
N HIS A 104 13.04 2.75 -7.26
CA HIS A 104 13.64 3.93 -6.61
C HIS A 104 12.62 4.88 -6.00
N GLY A 105 11.33 4.64 -6.26
CA GLY A 105 10.28 5.58 -5.91
C GLY A 105 10.36 6.89 -6.70
N PRO A 106 9.41 7.80 -6.49
CA PRO A 106 9.45 9.09 -7.12
C PRO A 106 10.64 9.93 -6.64
N PRO A 107 11.25 10.77 -7.52
CA PRO A 107 12.47 11.51 -7.18
C PRO A 107 12.36 12.40 -5.94
N TRP A 108 11.17 12.96 -5.68
CA TRP A 108 10.93 13.84 -4.55
C TRP A 108 11.05 13.14 -3.19
N LEU A 109 10.89 11.81 -3.10
CA LEU A 109 11.09 11.09 -1.83
C LEU A 109 12.54 11.15 -1.33
N LYS A 110 13.50 11.35 -2.24
CA LYS A 110 14.92 11.49 -1.91
C LYS A 110 15.28 12.88 -1.37
N LEU A 111 14.38 13.84 -1.54
CA LEU A 111 14.55 15.21 -1.06
C LEU A 111 14.08 15.33 0.40
N THR A 112 14.37 16.48 1.02
CA THR A 112 13.87 16.77 2.36
C THR A 112 12.33 16.85 2.37
N PRO A 113 11.69 16.60 3.53
CA PRO A 113 10.23 16.61 3.63
C PRO A 113 9.53 17.90 3.16
N ASP A 114 10.24 19.03 3.17
CA ASP A 114 9.73 20.32 2.67
C ASP A 114 9.46 20.33 1.15
N HIS A 115 10.14 19.44 0.42
CA HIS A 115 10.00 19.30 -1.02
C HIS A 115 8.97 18.23 -1.41
N TRP A 116 8.34 17.57 -0.44
CA TRP A 116 7.37 16.53 -0.72
C TRP A 116 6.00 17.11 -1.10
N PRO A 117 5.28 16.47 -2.04
CA PRO A 117 3.99 16.98 -2.47
C PRO A 117 2.97 16.98 -1.34
N ASN A 118 2.19 18.06 -1.24
CA ASN A 118 0.98 18.14 -0.42
C ASN A 118 1.14 17.79 1.08
N ARG A 119 2.35 17.95 1.65
CA ARG A 119 2.58 17.67 3.09
C ARG A 119 1.87 18.67 4.02
N HIS A 120 1.70 19.91 3.53
CA HIS A 120 1.15 21.06 4.25
C HIS A 120 -0.16 21.56 3.67
N ARG A 121 -0.83 20.82 2.77
CA ARG A 121 -2.21 21.18 2.43
C ARG A 121 -3.05 20.92 3.67
N ASP A 122 -3.45 22.01 4.32
CA ASP A 122 -4.60 21.95 5.19
C ASP A 122 -5.73 21.33 4.38
N ILE A 123 -6.36 20.31 4.95
CA ILE A 123 -7.49 19.58 4.36
C ILE A 123 -8.60 20.56 3.94
N LEU A 124 -8.56 21.77 4.49
CA LEU A 124 -9.47 22.89 4.31
C LEU A 124 -9.38 23.59 2.93
N ASP A 125 -8.26 23.49 2.20
CA ASP A 125 -8.05 24.28 0.96
C ASP A 125 -8.26 23.48 -0.35
N SER A 126 -8.86 22.30 -0.29
CA SER A 126 -9.36 21.63 -1.50
C SER A 126 -10.86 21.80 -1.57
N GLU A 127 -11.35 22.47 -2.62
CA GLU A 127 -12.74 22.75 -3.02
C GLU A 127 -13.65 21.50 -3.21
N LEU A 128 -13.51 20.48 -2.36
CA LEU A 128 -14.31 19.27 -2.36
C LEU A 128 -14.98 19.17 -1.00
N CYS A 129 -16.15 19.83 -0.89
CA CYS A 129 -17.05 19.71 0.25
C CYS A 129 -17.20 18.22 0.62
N SER A 130 -17.25 17.90 1.91
CA SER A 130 -17.43 16.54 2.43
C SER A 130 -18.57 15.79 1.73
N GLU A 131 -19.62 16.50 1.32
CA GLU A 131 -20.74 15.98 0.52
C GLU A 131 -20.33 15.50 -0.89
N GLU A 132 -19.46 16.22 -1.59
CA GLU A 132 -18.98 15.86 -2.93
C GLU A 132 -18.05 14.63 -2.86
N LEU A 133 -17.20 14.55 -1.82
CA LEU A 133 -16.37 13.37 -1.57
C LEU A 133 -17.21 12.15 -1.20
N GLU A 134 -18.26 12.34 -0.40
CA GLU A 134 -19.24 11.29 -0.12
C GLU A 134 -20.00 10.86 -1.38
N HIS A 135 -20.41 11.81 -2.23
CA HIS A 135 -21.06 11.54 -3.50
C HIS A 135 -20.16 10.71 -4.42
N ARG A 136 -18.87 11.09 -4.55
CA ARG A 136 -17.87 10.35 -5.33
C ARG A 136 -17.58 8.97 -4.73
N SER A 137 -17.56 8.85 -3.40
CA SER A 137 -17.43 7.57 -2.71
C SER A 137 -18.59 6.63 -2.97
N ASN A 138 -19.81 7.14 -3.14
CA ASN A 138 -21.00 6.32 -3.34
C ASN A 138 -21.16 5.83 -4.79
N LYS A 139 -20.32 6.24 -5.74
CA LYS A 139 -20.34 5.71 -7.10
C LYS A 139 -19.83 4.27 -7.09
N GLY A 140 -20.76 3.33 -7.17
CA GLY A 140 -20.47 1.89 -7.18
C GLY A 140 -19.60 1.49 -8.38
N ILE A 141 -18.67 0.56 -8.16
CA ILE A 141 -17.92 -0.06 -9.26
C ILE A 141 -18.69 -1.29 -9.76
N HIS A 142 -18.80 -1.42 -11.08
CA HIS A 142 -19.17 -2.69 -11.70
C HIS A 142 -17.95 -3.62 -11.68
N TRP A 143 -17.92 -4.54 -10.74
CA TRP A 143 -16.85 -5.53 -10.62
C TRP A 143 -16.81 -6.44 -11.85
N LYS A 144 -15.72 -6.42 -12.59
CA LYS A 144 -15.34 -7.53 -13.47
C LYS A 144 -14.49 -8.49 -12.66
N PHE A 145 -15.16 -9.39 -11.95
CA PHE A 145 -14.47 -10.50 -11.32
C PHE A 145 -13.82 -11.37 -12.40
N ILE A 146 -12.64 -11.89 -12.11
CA ILE A 146 -12.06 -12.99 -12.86
C ILE A 146 -13.12 -14.09 -12.89
N VAL A 147 -13.52 -14.54 -14.09
CA VAL A 147 -14.59 -15.53 -14.24
C VAL A 147 -14.25 -16.74 -13.37
N GLU A 148 -15.21 -17.27 -12.64
CA GLU A 148 -15.02 -18.35 -11.64
C GLU A 148 -14.28 -19.58 -12.22
N ARG A 149 -14.32 -19.74 -13.55
CA ARG A 149 -13.66 -20.80 -14.33
C ARG A 149 -12.25 -20.47 -14.83
N VAL A 150 -11.70 -19.28 -14.57
CA VAL A 150 -10.30 -18.89 -14.88
C VAL A 150 -9.49 -18.50 -13.62
N PRO A 151 -9.43 -19.35 -12.57
CA PRO A 151 -8.73 -19.05 -11.32
C PRO A 151 -7.22 -18.83 -11.48
N TRP A 152 -6.63 -19.23 -12.61
CA TRP A 152 -5.22 -19.00 -12.93
C TRP A 152 -4.87 -17.53 -13.17
N TRP A 153 -5.84 -16.69 -13.58
CA TRP A 153 -5.61 -15.27 -13.87
C TRP A 153 -5.24 -14.45 -12.62
N GLY A 154 -5.78 -14.80 -11.45
CA GLY A 154 -5.40 -14.21 -10.16
C GLY A 154 -4.32 -15.00 -9.42
N GLY A 155 -4.03 -16.22 -9.91
CA GLY A 155 -3.06 -17.15 -9.32
C GLY A 155 -1.65 -16.57 -9.31
N PHE A 156 -1.24 -15.86 -10.35
CA PHE A 156 0.08 -15.24 -10.44
C PHE A 156 0.35 -14.26 -9.29
N TYR A 157 -0.55 -13.31 -9.05
CA TYR A 157 -0.39 -12.32 -7.97
C TYR A 157 -0.40 -12.97 -6.58
N LYS A 158 -1.28 -13.95 -6.37
CA LYS A 158 -1.35 -14.70 -5.10
C LYS A 158 -0.10 -15.55 -4.88
N CYS A 159 0.44 -16.14 -5.93
CA CYS A 159 1.69 -16.88 -5.89
C CYS A 159 2.89 -15.96 -5.64
N LEU A 160 2.91 -14.75 -6.22
CA LEU A 160 3.97 -13.77 -6.02
C LEU A 160 3.99 -13.25 -4.57
N VAL A 161 2.83 -12.85 -4.05
CA VAL A 161 2.70 -12.41 -2.65
C VAL A 161 3.07 -13.54 -1.68
N LYS A 162 2.69 -14.78 -1.97
CA LYS A 162 3.09 -15.95 -1.16
C LYS A 162 4.58 -16.28 -1.29
N ALA A 163 5.14 -16.19 -2.49
CA ALA A 163 6.55 -16.49 -2.74
C ALA A 163 7.49 -15.54 -2.00
N ILE A 164 7.04 -14.32 -1.71
CA ILE A 164 7.77 -13.34 -0.91
C ILE A 164 7.38 -13.45 0.57
N GLY A 165 6.09 -13.55 0.87
CA GLY A 165 5.57 -13.57 2.24
C GLY A 165 5.91 -14.84 3.03
N ASP A 166 5.92 -16.02 2.41
CA ASP A 166 6.18 -17.28 3.12
C ASP A 166 7.65 -17.42 3.56
N PRO A 167 8.66 -17.13 2.71
CA PRO A 167 10.05 -17.09 3.14
C PRO A 167 10.29 -15.99 4.17
N LEU A 168 9.77 -14.78 3.96
CA LEU A 168 9.92 -13.69 4.94
C LEU A 168 9.35 -14.08 6.31
N ARG A 169 8.16 -14.68 6.36
CA ARG A 169 7.55 -15.13 7.61
C ARG A 169 8.35 -16.24 8.28
N LYS A 170 8.91 -17.18 7.51
CA LYS A 170 9.72 -18.29 8.03
C LYS A 170 11.09 -17.83 8.54
N THR A 171 11.72 -16.90 7.84
CA THR A 171 13.07 -16.42 8.16
C THR A 171 13.06 -15.38 9.27
N LEU A 172 12.05 -14.50 9.33
CA LEU A 172 11.92 -13.50 10.41
C LEU A 172 11.28 -14.08 11.68
N GLY A 173 10.35 -15.04 11.58
CA GLY A 173 9.70 -15.62 12.76
C GLY A 173 9.11 -14.56 13.70
N LYS A 174 9.46 -14.61 15.00
CA LYS A 174 9.23 -13.54 16.00
C LYS A 174 10.49 -12.72 16.31
N ALA A 175 11.58 -12.96 15.59
CA ALA A 175 12.89 -12.44 15.93
C ALA A 175 13.07 -10.99 15.46
N LEU A 176 13.83 -10.23 16.25
CA LEU A 176 14.05 -8.80 16.09
C LEU A 176 15.42 -8.57 15.46
N ARG A 177 15.48 -8.17 14.19
CA ARG A 177 16.74 -8.05 13.45
C ARG A 177 16.97 -6.65 12.89
N MET A 178 18.22 -6.20 12.96
CA MET A 178 18.66 -4.90 12.45
C MET A 178 18.64 -4.85 10.91
N PHE A 179 18.68 -3.63 10.35
CA PHE A 179 18.56 -3.36 8.90
C PHE A 179 19.51 -4.19 8.02
N GLU A 180 20.77 -4.40 8.42
CA GLU A 180 21.73 -5.18 7.64
C GLU A 180 21.36 -6.66 7.52
N GLU A 181 20.85 -7.24 8.61
CA GLU A 181 20.41 -8.63 8.60
C GLU A 181 19.13 -8.81 7.77
N LEU A 182 18.23 -7.82 7.78
CA LEU A 182 17.05 -7.83 6.92
C LEU A 182 17.43 -7.69 5.45
N SER A 183 18.36 -6.80 5.10
CA SER A 183 18.86 -6.66 3.72
C SER A 183 19.46 -7.97 3.22
N THR A 184 20.21 -8.65 4.09
CA THR A 184 20.78 -9.98 3.81
C THR A 184 19.69 -11.05 3.65
N ILE A 185 18.67 -11.03 4.51
CA ILE A 185 17.52 -11.95 4.41
C ILE A 185 16.72 -11.70 3.14
N LEU A 186 16.44 -10.44 2.80
CA LEU A 186 15.73 -10.05 1.58
C LEU A 186 16.52 -10.46 0.34
N SER A 187 17.84 -10.24 0.33
CA SER A 187 18.73 -10.71 -0.73
C SER A 187 18.69 -12.24 -0.84
N GLY A 188 18.64 -12.96 0.30
CA GLY A 188 18.48 -14.41 0.31
C GLY A 188 17.13 -14.88 -0.24
N VAL A 189 16.03 -14.20 0.13
CA VAL A 189 14.70 -14.47 -0.42
C VAL A 189 14.66 -14.19 -1.92
N GLU A 190 15.25 -13.09 -2.37
CA GLU A 190 15.39 -12.74 -3.78
C GLU A 190 16.14 -13.82 -4.56
N VAL A 191 17.29 -14.26 -4.05
CA VAL A 191 18.09 -15.35 -4.65
C VAL A 191 17.28 -16.64 -4.73
N ILE A 192 16.55 -17.01 -3.67
CA ILE A 192 15.69 -18.20 -3.64
C ILE A 192 14.53 -18.09 -4.64
N VAL A 193 13.93 -16.92 -4.79
CA VAL A 193 12.86 -16.67 -5.75
C VAL A 193 13.39 -16.73 -7.18
N ASN A 194 14.55 -16.13 -7.44
CA ASN A 194 15.15 -16.04 -8.78
C ASN A 194 15.83 -17.35 -9.23
N HIS A 195 16.30 -18.18 -8.31
CA HIS A 195 16.83 -19.52 -8.61
C HIS A 195 15.77 -20.62 -8.60
N ARG A 196 14.50 -20.26 -8.41
CA ARG A 196 13.41 -21.24 -8.45
C ARG A 196 13.22 -21.71 -9.90
N PRO A 197 13.30 -23.03 -10.19
CA PRO A 197 13.11 -23.53 -11.53
C PRO A 197 11.72 -23.14 -12.05
N LEU A 198 11.68 -22.44 -13.18
CA LEU A 198 10.43 -22.00 -13.83
C LEU A 198 9.67 -23.17 -14.48
N THR A 199 10.37 -24.29 -14.70
CA THR A 199 9.83 -25.56 -15.17
C THR A 199 10.32 -26.68 -14.25
N ARG A 200 9.51 -27.73 -14.08
CA ARG A 200 10.03 -28.97 -13.50
C ARG A 200 11.04 -29.53 -14.49
N GLY A 201 12.29 -29.68 -14.07
CA GLY A 201 13.31 -30.36 -14.86
C GLY A 201 12.80 -31.74 -15.25
N GLU A 202 12.99 -32.09 -16.52
CA GLU A 202 12.83 -33.45 -17.04
C GLU A 202 13.80 -34.41 -16.35
#